data_AF-A0A971ISS6-F1
#
_entry.id   AF-A0A971ISS6-F1
#
_cell.length_a   1.000
_cell.length_b   1.000
_cell.length_c   1.000
_cell.angle_alpha   90.00
_cell.angle_beta   90.00
_cell.angle_gamma   90.00
#
_symmetry.space_group_name_H-M   'P 1'
#
loop_
_entity.id
_entity.type
_entity.pdbx_description
1 polymer ?
#
loop_
_entity_poly.entity_id
_entity_poly.type
_entity_poly.pdbx_seq_one_letter_code
_entity_poly.pdbx_strand_id
1 'polypeptide(L)'
;MFFRLTAMILALLMLAGCTRGLPAGRKNQEDEIKPGVTIQPDEQTDRQADEQTVIPGSNYTAADSFGDFLEAKGQLVTLLSDALMNNPGTELDSMALLSIVMVDLLLLPASTFGAGEEEAKFALALLGAQDIVYTENGNQYKVQYQNEEGSQYQVQGVYDVAADALKCTVLVDEKEAVVSEHHKTSFGYVGQIYVVNDDGSANVYQMALRGKDGMIGISEATAAPASLTGGEAVDFPKANKEWYAIEGDRFTGVTADGRELSFIYVPSGDEL
;
A
#
# COMPACT_ATOMS: atom_id res chain seq x y z
N MET A 1 16.40 -6.39 -3.25
CA MET A 1 15.16 -6.77 -2.56
C MET A 1 14.58 -8.05 -3.15
N PHE A 2 14.38 -8.13 -4.47
CA PHE A 2 13.83 -9.28 -5.21
C PHE A 2 14.20 -10.67 -4.66
N PHE A 3 15.46 -11.10 -4.74
CA PHE A 3 15.83 -12.47 -4.34
C PHE A 3 15.52 -12.82 -2.88
N ARG A 4 15.58 -11.86 -1.95
CA ARG A 4 15.20 -12.07 -0.54
C ARG A 4 13.68 -12.17 -0.40
N LEU A 5 12.94 -11.20 -0.94
CA LEU A 5 11.48 -11.17 -0.84
C LEU A 5 10.82 -12.37 -1.56
N THR A 6 11.32 -12.75 -2.74
CA THR A 6 10.86 -13.93 -3.48
C THR A 6 11.15 -15.24 -2.73
N ALA A 7 12.30 -15.33 -2.03
CA ALA A 7 12.60 -16.49 -1.18
C ALA A 7 11.65 -16.58 0.03
N MET A 8 11.32 -15.45 0.66
CA MET A 8 10.34 -15.40 1.77
C MET A 8 8.93 -15.84 1.32
N ILE A 9 8.46 -15.38 0.15
CA ILE A 9 7.16 -15.78 -0.41
C ILE A 9 7.13 -17.30 -0.68
N LEU A 10 8.20 -17.85 -1.26
CA LEU A 10 8.33 -19.30 -1.49
C LEU A 10 8.33 -20.11 -0.18
N ALA A 11 8.96 -19.60 0.89
CA ALA A 11 8.95 -20.25 2.20
C ALA A 11 7.55 -20.26 2.83
N LEU A 12 6.83 -19.13 2.81
CA LEU A 12 5.48 -19.01 3.35
C LEU A 12 4.47 -19.93 2.64
N LEU A 13 4.54 -20.01 1.30
CA LEU A 13 3.70 -20.92 0.51
C LEU A 13 3.97 -22.41 0.79
N MET A 14 5.22 -22.77 1.11
CA MET A 14 5.60 -24.14 1.49
C MET A 14 5.08 -24.52 2.89
N LEU A 15 4.97 -23.57 3.82
CA LEU A 15 4.49 -23.81 5.18
C LEU A 15 2.97 -24.06 5.25
N ALA A 16 2.19 -23.48 4.35
CA ALA A 16 0.76 -23.76 4.21
C ALA A 16 0.44 -25.21 3.79
N GLY A 17 1.43 -25.96 3.29
CA GLY A 17 1.25 -27.31 2.73
C GLY A 17 1.34 -28.49 3.71
N CYS A 18 1.48 -28.27 5.03
CA CYS A 18 1.75 -29.35 5.99
C CYS A 18 0.89 -29.32 7.28
N THR A 19 -0.44 -29.29 7.13
CA THR A 19 -1.37 -29.49 8.26
C THR A 19 -1.41 -30.95 8.74
N ARG A 20 -0.45 -31.32 9.60
CA ARG A 20 -0.51 -32.55 10.42
C ARG A 20 -1.61 -32.41 11.46
N GLY A 21 -2.62 -33.29 11.39
CA GLY A 21 -3.83 -33.17 12.21
C GLY A 21 -3.64 -33.34 13.72
N LEU A 22 -4.40 -32.57 14.49
CA LEU A 22 -4.60 -32.71 15.95
C LEU A 22 -6.00 -33.28 16.24
N PRO A 23 -6.19 -34.15 17.26
CA PRO A 23 -7.50 -34.75 17.55
C PRO A 23 -8.42 -33.81 18.36
N ALA A 24 -9.73 -33.95 18.16
CA ALA A 24 -10.76 -33.12 18.80
C ALA A 24 -11.02 -33.44 20.29
N GLY A 25 -11.39 -32.43 21.09
CA GLY A 25 -11.40 -32.51 22.56
C GLY A 25 -12.43 -31.67 23.35
N ARG A 26 -13.69 -31.58 22.91
CA ARG A 26 -14.92 -31.33 23.71
C ARG A 26 -15.10 -30.08 24.62
N LYS A 27 -16.22 -29.38 24.31
CA LYS A 27 -17.34 -28.95 25.18
C LYS A 27 -17.29 -27.63 25.99
N ASN A 28 -18.12 -26.70 25.51
CA ASN A 28 -19.19 -25.94 26.18
C ASN A 28 -19.02 -25.50 27.65
N GLN A 29 -19.19 -24.19 27.87
CA GLN A 29 -20.25 -23.71 28.78
C GLN A 29 -20.78 -22.33 28.34
N GLU A 30 -22.10 -22.20 28.31
CA GLU A 30 -22.83 -20.94 28.23
C GLU A 30 -22.98 -20.36 29.66
N ASP A 31 -23.13 -19.04 29.81
CA ASP A 31 -24.09 -18.46 30.76
C ASP A 31 -24.34 -16.95 30.50
N GLU A 32 -25.39 -16.42 31.14
CA GLU A 32 -26.26 -15.36 30.62
C GLU A 32 -26.13 -13.93 31.23
N ILE A 33 -26.48 -12.92 30.42
CA ILE A 33 -27.31 -11.71 30.73
C ILE A 33 -26.80 -10.64 31.77
N LYS A 34 -26.40 -9.46 31.25
CA LYS A 34 -27.02 -8.09 31.33
C LYS A 34 -27.77 -7.61 32.61
N PRO A 35 -28.10 -6.29 32.79
CA PRO A 35 -27.49 -5.03 32.27
C PRO A 35 -27.46 -3.81 33.26
N GLY A 36 -26.66 -2.78 32.91
CA GLY A 36 -27.07 -1.36 32.92
C GLY A 36 -26.91 -0.47 34.18
N VAL A 37 -26.49 0.80 33.97
CA VAL A 37 -27.04 2.09 34.52
C VAL A 37 -26.22 3.29 33.98
N THR A 38 -26.88 4.45 33.87
CA THR A 38 -26.38 5.76 33.38
C THR A 38 -26.86 6.85 34.38
N ILE A 39 -26.35 8.09 34.53
CA ILE A 39 -25.97 9.17 33.58
C ILE A 39 -24.79 10.04 34.15
N GLN A 40 -24.16 10.80 33.24
CA GLN A 40 -23.37 12.06 33.30
C GLN A 40 -23.78 13.14 34.36
N PRO A 41 -23.23 14.39 34.34
CA PRO A 41 -21.83 14.88 34.27
C PRO A 41 -21.54 15.97 35.36
N ASP A 42 -20.33 16.57 35.39
CA ASP A 42 -20.22 18.06 35.35
C ASP A 42 -18.80 18.66 35.18
N GLU A 43 -18.80 19.86 34.59
CA GLU A 43 -17.87 21.02 34.61
C GLU A 43 -16.41 21.01 34.07
N GLN A 44 -16.16 22.12 33.36
CA GLN A 44 -15.03 22.52 32.51
C GLN A 44 -13.72 22.87 33.25
N THR A 45 -12.62 22.92 32.49
CA THR A 45 -11.57 23.95 32.66
C THR A 45 -10.90 24.26 31.32
N ASP A 46 -10.89 25.53 30.92
CA ASP A 46 -10.30 26.01 29.67
C ASP A 46 -8.77 25.84 29.61
N ARG A 47 -8.25 25.32 28.49
CA ARG A 47 -6.96 25.72 27.91
C ARG A 47 -7.02 25.68 26.39
N GLN A 48 -6.65 26.80 25.76
CA GLN A 48 -6.51 26.90 24.31
C GLN A 48 -5.35 26.02 23.83
N ALA A 49 -5.63 25.19 22.83
CA ALA A 49 -4.65 24.58 21.94
C ALA A 49 -5.15 24.81 20.50
N ASP A 50 -4.24 24.90 19.53
CA ASP A 50 -4.58 25.24 18.15
C ASP A 50 -5.65 24.29 17.58
N GLU A 51 -6.67 24.87 16.94
CA GLU A 51 -7.75 24.13 16.28
C GLU A 51 -7.21 23.42 15.03
N GLN A 52 -6.63 22.24 15.21
CA GLN A 52 -6.81 21.20 14.21
C GLN A 52 -8.31 20.94 14.10
N THR A 53 -8.90 21.25 12.94
CA THR A 53 -10.27 20.89 12.63
C THR A 53 -10.40 19.37 12.49
N VAL A 54 -10.51 18.69 13.63
CA VAL A 54 -11.06 17.34 13.71
C VAL A 54 -12.47 17.42 13.17
N ILE A 55 -12.69 16.90 11.95
CA ILE A 55 -14.02 16.82 11.35
C ILE A 55 -14.83 15.79 12.17
N PRO A 56 -15.83 16.19 12.97
CA PRO A 56 -16.50 15.26 13.86
C PRO A 56 -17.50 14.44 13.05
N GLY A 57 -17.15 13.19 12.71
CA GLY A 57 -18.07 12.25 12.05
C GLY A 57 -17.45 11.22 11.12
N SER A 58 -16.18 11.38 10.70
CA SER A 58 -15.49 10.36 9.91
C SER A 58 -14.58 9.51 10.79
N ASN A 59 -14.98 8.25 11.03
CA ASN A 59 -14.07 7.19 11.50
C ASN A 59 -13.08 6.74 10.40
N TYR A 60 -12.74 7.63 9.45
CA TYR A 60 -11.92 7.32 8.29
C TYR A 60 -10.46 7.58 8.65
N THR A 61 -9.72 6.49 8.79
CA THR A 61 -8.35 6.43 9.30
C THR A 61 -7.33 6.50 8.17
N ALA A 62 -6.05 6.63 8.54
CA ALA A 62 -4.94 6.46 7.59
C ALA A 62 -4.92 5.05 6.97
N ALA A 63 -5.36 4.01 7.72
CA ALA A 63 -5.51 2.66 7.20
C ALA A 63 -6.62 2.54 6.14
N ASP A 64 -7.74 3.23 6.30
CA ASP A 64 -8.82 3.26 5.29
C ASP A 64 -8.35 3.94 4.00
N SER A 65 -7.70 5.11 4.13
CA SER A 65 -7.09 5.83 3.01
C SER A 65 -6.05 4.99 2.26
N PHE A 66 -5.20 4.27 2.99
CA PHE A 66 -4.23 3.32 2.41
C PHE A 66 -4.91 2.12 1.73
N GLY A 67 -5.98 1.60 2.31
CA GLY A 67 -6.79 0.52 1.73
C GLY A 67 -7.42 0.91 0.40
N ASP A 68 -8.11 2.06 0.34
CA ASP A 68 -8.74 2.58 -0.87
C ASP A 68 -7.70 2.85 -1.99
N PHE A 69 -6.53 3.40 -1.65
CA PHE A 69 -5.42 3.58 -2.58
C PHE A 69 -4.87 2.23 -3.09
N LEU A 70 -4.66 1.27 -2.19
CA LEU A 70 -4.12 -0.05 -2.53
C LEU A 70 -5.10 -0.85 -3.42
N GLU A 71 -6.41 -0.76 -3.18
CA GLU A 71 -7.42 -1.35 -4.07
C GLU A 71 -7.37 -0.72 -5.46
N ALA A 72 -7.44 0.61 -5.56
CA ALA A 72 -7.41 1.31 -6.84
C ALA A 72 -6.13 1.01 -7.64
N LYS A 73 -4.99 0.92 -6.95
CA LYS A 73 -3.70 0.55 -7.57
C LYS A 73 -3.70 -0.92 -8.01
N GLY A 74 -4.19 -1.83 -7.17
CA GLY A 74 -4.26 -3.27 -7.48
C GLY A 74 -5.12 -3.56 -8.71
N GLN A 75 -6.25 -2.85 -8.84
CA GLN A 75 -7.11 -2.92 -10.03
C GLN A 75 -6.35 -2.47 -11.29
N LEU A 76 -5.67 -1.33 -11.26
CA LEU A 76 -4.90 -0.81 -12.41
C LEU A 76 -3.70 -1.72 -12.77
N VAL A 77 -2.91 -2.15 -11.78
CA VAL A 77 -1.76 -3.04 -11.99
C VAL A 77 -2.20 -4.35 -12.62
N THR A 78 -3.31 -4.95 -12.14
CA THR A 78 -3.88 -6.17 -12.72
C THR A 78 -4.29 -5.96 -14.18
N LEU A 79 -5.00 -4.85 -14.46
CA LEU A 79 -5.50 -4.51 -15.79
C LEU A 79 -4.37 -4.27 -16.81
N LEU A 80 -3.33 -3.52 -16.43
CA LEU A 80 -2.17 -3.28 -17.28
C LEU A 80 -1.34 -4.55 -17.47
N SER A 81 -1.24 -5.41 -16.45
CA SER A 81 -0.52 -6.69 -16.55
C SER A 81 -1.21 -7.65 -17.52
N ASP A 82 -2.54 -7.82 -17.42
CA ASP A 82 -3.31 -8.68 -18.32
C ASP A 82 -3.27 -8.14 -19.77
N ALA A 83 -3.38 -6.82 -19.96
CA ALA A 83 -3.25 -6.19 -21.27
C ALA A 83 -1.87 -6.41 -21.93
N LEU A 84 -0.78 -6.38 -21.16
CA LEU A 84 0.57 -6.66 -21.65
C LEU A 84 0.80 -8.16 -21.90
N MET A 85 0.26 -9.03 -21.04
CA MET A 85 0.39 -10.50 -21.18
C MET A 85 -0.41 -11.08 -22.35
N ASN A 86 -1.56 -10.50 -22.67
CA ASN A 86 -2.43 -10.98 -23.76
C ASN A 86 -2.18 -10.31 -25.12
N ASN A 87 -1.21 -9.39 -25.20
CA ASN A 87 -0.77 -8.79 -26.46
C ASN A 87 0.58 -9.39 -26.92
N PRO A 88 0.68 -9.97 -28.13
CA PRO A 88 1.90 -10.64 -28.59
C PRO A 88 3.13 -9.72 -28.63
N GLY A 89 4.22 -10.18 -28.03
CA GLY A 89 5.48 -9.43 -27.95
C GLY A 89 5.50 -8.35 -26.88
N THR A 90 4.56 -8.33 -25.93
CA THR A 90 4.62 -7.50 -24.71
C THR A 90 4.61 -8.30 -23.40
N GLU A 91 4.73 -9.62 -23.48
CA GLU A 91 4.59 -10.53 -22.35
C GLU A 91 5.66 -10.28 -21.28
N LEU A 92 6.89 -9.95 -21.69
CA LEU A 92 8.00 -9.63 -20.78
C LEU A 92 7.90 -8.22 -20.18
N ASP A 93 7.24 -7.27 -20.85
CA ASP A 93 7.06 -5.90 -20.34
C ASP A 93 6.17 -5.91 -19.09
N SER A 94 5.23 -6.85 -18.98
CA SER A 94 4.39 -7.05 -17.79
C SER A 94 5.20 -7.26 -16.49
N MET A 95 6.43 -7.78 -16.59
CA MET A 95 7.31 -8.01 -15.43
C MET A 95 7.78 -6.71 -14.77
N ALA A 96 7.74 -5.58 -15.48
CA ALA A 96 8.05 -4.27 -14.90
C ALA A 96 7.06 -3.89 -13.77
N LEU A 97 5.80 -4.32 -13.89
CA LEU A 97 4.73 -4.05 -12.91
C LEU A 97 4.79 -4.95 -11.66
N LEU A 98 5.42 -6.13 -11.75
CA LEU A 98 5.56 -7.05 -10.61
C LEU A 98 6.34 -6.41 -9.44
N SER A 99 7.30 -5.54 -9.77
CA SER A 99 8.10 -4.80 -8.80
C SER A 99 7.24 -3.96 -7.85
N ILE A 100 6.17 -3.33 -8.36
CA ILE A 100 5.27 -2.45 -7.62
C ILE A 100 4.51 -3.24 -6.56
N VAL A 101 3.95 -4.39 -6.94
CA VAL A 101 3.22 -5.31 -6.04
C VAL A 101 4.12 -5.82 -4.92
N MET A 102 5.40 -6.07 -5.21
CA MET A 102 6.37 -6.52 -4.20
C MET A 102 6.68 -5.46 -3.14
N VAL A 103 6.55 -4.16 -3.45
CA VAL A 103 6.77 -3.08 -2.48
C VAL A 103 5.63 -3.00 -1.46
N ASP A 104 4.41 -3.35 -1.87
CA ASP A 104 3.23 -3.26 -1.01
C ASP A 104 3.33 -4.15 0.23
N LEU A 105 4.07 -5.26 0.14
CA LEU A 105 4.37 -6.14 1.27
C LEU A 105 5.17 -5.43 2.38
N LEU A 106 6.03 -4.46 2.05
CA LEU A 106 6.74 -3.64 3.04
C LEU A 106 5.86 -2.51 3.62
N LEU A 107 4.79 -2.15 2.91
CA LEU A 107 3.86 -1.10 3.32
C LEU A 107 2.65 -1.65 4.08
N LEU A 108 2.46 -2.97 4.17
CA LEU A 108 1.37 -3.62 4.92
C LEU A 108 1.14 -3.04 6.34
N PRO A 109 2.15 -2.67 7.14
CA PRO A 109 1.91 -2.05 8.45
C PRO A 109 1.15 -0.72 8.41
N ALA A 110 1.06 -0.04 7.27
CA ALA A 110 0.21 1.14 7.11
C ALA A 110 -1.29 0.79 7.19
N SER A 111 -1.68 -0.47 6.91
CA SER A 111 -3.08 -0.93 7.07
C SER A 111 -3.52 -1.07 8.53
N THR A 112 -2.68 -0.74 9.51
CA THR A 112 -3.04 -0.68 10.94
C THR A 112 -2.97 0.73 11.51
N PHE A 113 -2.71 1.77 10.71
CA PHE A 113 -2.61 3.15 11.17
C PHE A 113 -3.98 3.71 11.55
N GLY A 114 -4.17 3.99 12.84
CA GLY A 114 -5.44 4.42 13.44
C GLY A 114 -6.28 3.28 14.01
N ALA A 115 -5.77 2.03 13.99
CA ALA A 115 -6.47 0.88 14.54
C ALA A 115 -6.38 0.78 16.08
N GLY A 116 -5.37 1.41 16.70
CA GLY A 116 -5.00 1.20 18.10
C GLY A 116 -3.85 0.21 18.27
N GLU A 117 -3.17 0.28 19.43
CA GLU A 117 -1.96 -0.51 19.70
C GLU A 117 -2.23 -2.02 19.81
N GLU A 118 -3.35 -2.43 20.43
CA GLU A 118 -3.66 -3.86 20.63
C GLU A 118 -4.07 -4.51 19.30
N GLU A 119 -4.91 -3.83 18.53
CA GLU A 119 -5.40 -4.24 17.21
C GLU A 119 -4.24 -4.32 16.19
N ALA A 120 -3.38 -3.30 16.14
CA ALA A 120 -2.20 -3.29 15.27
C ALA A 120 -1.25 -4.43 15.61
N LYS A 121 -0.94 -4.64 16.90
CA LYS A 121 -0.10 -5.76 17.36
C LYS A 121 -0.70 -7.11 16.99
N PHE A 122 -2.00 -7.31 17.19
CA PHE A 122 -2.68 -8.56 16.85
C PHE A 122 -2.64 -8.84 15.35
N ALA A 123 -2.97 -7.84 14.52
CA ALA A 123 -2.97 -7.98 13.07
C ALA A 123 -1.57 -8.28 12.51
N LEU A 124 -0.55 -7.57 12.99
CA LEU A 124 0.84 -7.76 12.54
C LEU A 124 1.45 -9.07 13.03
N ALA A 125 1.11 -9.53 14.24
CA ALA A 125 1.58 -10.82 14.75
C ALA A 125 1.01 -11.99 13.92
N LEU A 126 -0.21 -11.88 13.40
CA LEU A 126 -0.79 -12.85 12.46
C LEU A 126 -0.03 -12.93 11.12
N LEU A 127 0.65 -11.84 10.74
CA LEU A 127 1.53 -11.75 9.56
C LEU A 127 2.99 -12.16 9.85
N GLY A 128 3.26 -12.72 11.04
CA GLY A 128 4.60 -13.19 11.44
C GLY A 128 5.55 -12.09 11.94
N ALA A 129 5.06 -10.87 12.17
CA ALA A 129 5.85 -9.80 12.78
C ALA A 129 6.08 -10.08 14.28
N GLN A 130 7.31 -9.86 14.74
CA GLN A 130 7.76 -10.08 16.12
C GLN A 130 8.23 -8.78 16.76
N ASP A 131 8.30 -8.74 18.10
CA ASP A 131 8.73 -7.58 18.89
C ASP A 131 8.06 -6.25 18.49
N ILE A 132 6.77 -6.32 18.17
CA ILE A 132 6.02 -5.19 17.59
C ILE A 132 5.90 -4.04 18.60
N VAL A 133 6.36 -2.85 18.20
CA VAL A 133 6.12 -1.58 18.89
C VAL A 133 5.32 -0.66 17.98
N TYR A 134 4.07 -0.40 18.34
CA TYR A 134 3.19 0.55 17.67
C TYR A 134 3.16 1.85 18.47
N THR A 135 3.22 3.00 17.81
CA THR A 135 2.99 4.32 18.41
C THR A 135 2.20 5.21 17.46
N GLU A 136 1.21 5.91 18.00
CA GLU A 136 0.35 6.85 17.29
C GLU A 136 0.28 8.16 18.07
N ASN A 137 0.39 9.28 17.37
CA ASN A 137 0.32 10.61 17.96
C ASN A 137 -0.34 11.58 16.97
N GLY A 138 -1.66 11.78 17.12
CA GLY A 138 -2.45 12.58 16.19
C GLY A 138 -2.44 11.95 14.80
N ASN A 139 -1.77 12.60 13.86
CA ASN A 139 -1.67 12.16 12.47
C ASN A 139 -0.34 11.44 12.12
N GLN A 140 0.48 11.12 13.14
CA GLN A 140 1.78 10.46 12.98
C GLN A 140 1.72 9.04 13.54
N TYR A 141 2.19 8.09 12.73
CA TYR A 141 2.16 6.66 13.02
C TYR A 141 3.57 6.08 12.92
N LYS A 142 3.85 5.06 13.72
CA LYS A 142 5.08 4.27 13.59
C LYS A 142 4.85 2.85 14.10
N VAL A 143 5.25 1.88 13.28
CA VAL A 143 5.38 0.47 13.63
C VAL A 143 6.88 0.13 13.57
N GLN A 144 7.42 -0.47 14.61
CA GLN A 144 8.72 -1.16 14.60
C GLN A 144 8.47 -2.66 14.82
N TYR A 145 9.16 -3.54 14.10
CA TYR A 145 9.02 -4.99 14.23
C TYR A 145 10.23 -5.74 13.67
N GLN A 146 10.35 -7.02 14.03
CA GLN A 146 11.26 -7.99 13.41
C GLN A 146 10.50 -8.96 12.52
N ASN A 147 11.12 -9.40 11.43
CA ASN A 147 10.66 -10.59 10.70
C ASN A 147 11.20 -11.88 11.37
N GLU A 148 10.75 -13.05 10.92
CA GLU A 148 11.24 -14.35 11.44
C GLU A 148 12.75 -14.59 11.24
N GLU A 149 13.39 -13.84 10.33
CA GLU A 149 14.84 -13.87 10.08
C GLU A 149 15.63 -12.92 11.00
N GLY A 150 14.95 -12.16 11.88
CA GLY A 150 15.56 -11.21 12.82
C GLY A 150 15.98 -9.87 12.20
N SER A 151 15.61 -9.58 10.96
CA SER A 151 15.86 -8.29 10.31
C SER A 151 14.93 -7.22 10.89
N GLN A 152 15.45 -6.01 11.12
CA GLN A 152 14.72 -4.93 11.79
C GLN A 152 13.99 -4.06 10.78
N TYR A 153 12.67 -3.89 10.96
CA TYR A 153 11.82 -3.06 10.12
C TYR A 153 11.18 -1.94 10.92
N GLN A 154 11.03 -0.78 10.28
CA GLN A 154 10.25 0.33 10.80
C GLN A 154 9.45 0.96 9.68
N VAL A 155 8.12 1.06 9.85
CA VAL A 155 7.23 1.81 8.94
C VAL A 155 6.72 3.02 9.69
N GLN A 156 7.01 4.20 9.18
CA GLN A 156 6.48 5.48 9.66
C GLN A 156 5.38 5.97 8.72
N GLY A 157 4.38 6.66 9.25
CA GLY A 157 3.29 7.27 8.50
C GLY A 157 3.01 8.70 8.95
N VAL A 158 2.71 9.59 8.01
CA VAL A 158 2.15 10.93 8.28
C VAL A 158 0.93 11.11 7.39
N TYR A 159 -0.25 11.27 8.00
CA TYR A 159 -1.53 11.39 7.30
C TYR A 159 -2.03 12.84 7.29
N ASP A 160 -2.58 13.29 6.19
CA ASP A 160 -3.35 14.53 6.10
C ASP A 160 -4.82 14.19 5.82
N VAL A 161 -5.64 14.38 6.86
CA VAL A 161 -7.09 14.10 6.83
C VAL A 161 -7.84 15.05 5.91
N ALA A 162 -7.36 16.30 5.75
CA ALA A 162 -8.03 17.30 4.91
C ALA A 162 -7.73 17.08 3.42
N ALA A 163 -6.55 16.52 3.12
CA ALA A 163 -6.10 16.20 1.77
C ALA A 163 -6.42 14.75 1.33
N ASP A 164 -6.78 13.87 2.27
CA ASP A 164 -6.81 12.40 2.09
C ASP A 164 -5.50 11.92 1.43
N ALA A 165 -4.39 12.18 2.14
CA ALA A 165 -3.05 11.93 1.67
C ALA A 165 -2.18 11.30 2.76
N LEU A 166 -1.46 10.23 2.42
CA LEU A 166 -0.59 9.52 3.35
C LEU A 166 0.83 9.46 2.80
N LYS A 167 1.82 9.84 3.62
CA LYS A 167 3.24 9.60 3.39
C LYS A 167 3.74 8.50 4.32
N CYS A 168 4.20 7.39 3.75
CA CYS A 168 4.87 6.30 4.44
C CYS A 168 6.37 6.32 4.18
N THR A 169 7.17 5.99 5.19
CA THR A 169 8.63 5.78 5.07
C THR A 169 9.00 4.46 5.74
N VAL A 170 9.57 3.54 4.96
CA VAL A 170 10.04 2.23 5.44
C VAL A 170 11.55 2.28 5.61
N LEU A 171 12.00 1.88 6.79
CA LEU A 171 13.40 1.64 7.09
C LEU A 171 13.64 0.15 7.30
N VAL A 172 14.75 -0.36 6.75
CA VAL A 172 15.26 -1.71 6.97
C VAL A 172 16.67 -1.58 7.51
N ASP A 173 16.94 -2.18 8.68
CA ASP A 173 18.21 -2.05 9.41
C ASP A 173 18.68 -0.57 9.52
N GLU A 174 17.76 0.28 9.98
CA GLU A 174 17.91 1.75 10.16
C GLU A 174 18.12 2.58 8.87
N LYS A 175 18.09 1.97 7.68
CA LYS A 175 18.25 2.67 6.39
C LYS A 175 16.93 2.82 5.68
N GLU A 176 16.66 4.00 5.12
CA GLU A 176 15.52 4.23 4.23
C GLU A 176 15.57 3.27 3.04
N ALA A 177 14.51 2.49 2.87
CA ALA A 177 14.35 1.51 1.80
C ALA A 177 13.19 1.85 0.86
N VAL A 178 12.11 2.44 1.40
CA VAL A 178 10.94 2.88 0.61
C VAL A 178 10.43 4.21 1.15
N VAL A 179 10.08 5.14 0.25
CA VAL A 179 9.19 6.26 0.54
C VAL A 179 7.98 6.14 -0.37
N SER A 180 6.80 5.97 0.20
CA SER A 180 5.53 5.87 -0.53
C SER A 180 4.66 7.05 -0.16
N GLU A 181 4.05 7.68 -1.15
CA GLU A 181 3.08 8.76 -0.96
C GLU A 181 1.86 8.49 -1.83
N HIS A 182 0.66 8.74 -1.29
CA HIS A 182 -0.55 8.87 -2.09
C HIS A 182 -1.35 10.09 -1.66
N HIS A 183 -2.15 10.61 -2.58
CA HIS A 183 -2.98 11.79 -2.38
C HIS A 183 -4.28 11.64 -3.17
N LYS A 184 -5.42 11.91 -2.54
CA LYS A 184 -6.72 11.96 -3.21
C LYS A 184 -6.77 13.11 -4.21
N THR A 185 -7.40 12.90 -5.36
CA THR A 185 -7.63 13.94 -6.37
C THR A 185 -9.09 13.93 -6.83
N SER A 186 -9.49 14.94 -7.62
CA SER A 186 -10.83 15.01 -8.19
C SER A 186 -11.14 13.88 -9.19
N PHE A 187 -10.14 13.09 -9.60
CA PHE A 187 -10.30 11.99 -10.56
C PHE A 187 -10.08 10.60 -9.94
N GLY A 188 -9.61 10.53 -8.69
CA GLY A 188 -9.26 9.29 -8.00
C GLY A 188 -8.10 9.53 -7.06
N TYR A 189 -6.93 8.96 -7.36
CA TYR A 189 -5.71 9.15 -6.57
C TYR A 189 -4.51 9.45 -7.48
N VAL A 190 -3.52 10.13 -6.93
CA VAL A 190 -2.15 10.08 -7.42
C VAL A 190 -1.26 9.44 -6.36
N GLY A 191 -0.23 8.73 -6.81
CA GLY A 191 0.71 8.07 -5.91
C GLY A 191 2.12 8.04 -6.49
N GLN A 192 3.10 8.00 -5.61
CA GLN A 192 4.49 7.77 -5.96
C GLN A 192 5.18 6.87 -4.94
N ILE A 193 6.09 6.02 -5.42
CA ILE A 193 6.85 5.10 -4.59
C ILE A 193 8.31 5.18 -5.04
N TYR A 194 9.17 5.69 -4.16
CA TYR A 194 10.62 5.61 -4.29
C TYR A 194 11.13 4.38 -3.54
N VAL A 195 11.99 3.58 -4.18
CA VAL A 195 12.53 2.32 -3.62
C VAL A 195 14.03 2.25 -3.84
N VAL A 196 14.78 1.95 -2.78
CA VAL A 196 16.21 1.68 -2.83
C VAL A 196 16.45 0.17 -2.92
N ASN A 197 17.19 -0.26 -3.93
CA ASN A 197 17.55 -1.66 -4.18
C ASN A 197 18.80 -2.07 -3.38
N ASP A 198 19.05 -3.39 -3.27
CA ASP A 198 20.18 -3.94 -2.48
C ASP A 198 21.56 -3.52 -3.03
N ASP A 199 21.64 -3.17 -4.32
CA ASP A 199 22.85 -2.69 -4.99
C ASP A 199 23.06 -1.17 -4.86
N GLY A 200 22.13 -0.46 -4.21
CA GLY A 200 22.14 0.98 -4.03
C GLY A 200 21.60 1.78 -5.21
N SER A 201 21.16 1.12 -6.29
CA SER A 201 20.27 1.77 -7.27
C SER A 201 18.92 2.11 -6.63
N ALA A 202 18.17 3.03 -7.24
CA ALA A 202 16.82 3.31 -6.81
C ALA A 202 15.88 3.49 -8.01
N ASN A 203 14.60 3.18 -7.79
CA ASN A 203 13.53 3.33 -8.76
C ASN A 203 12.43 4.23 -8.20
N VAL A 204 11.75 4.96 -9.09
CA VAL A 204 10.50 5.67 -8.81
C VAL A 204 9.39 5.08 -9.67
N TYR A 205 8.29 4.75 -9.01
CA TYR A 205 7.01 4.43 -9.62
C TYR A 205 6.06 5.59 -9.39
N GLN A 206 5.45 6.13 -10.43
CA GLN A 206 4.46 7.20 -10.36
C GLN A 206 3.14 6.73 -10.95
N MET A 207 2.02 7.10 -10.33
CA MET A 207 0.72 6.51 -10.60
C MET A 207 -0.38 7.56 -10.61
N ALA A 208 -1.23 7.53 -11.63
CA ALA A 208 -2.49 8.25 -11.67
C ALA A 208 -3.63 7.23 -11.80
N LEU A 209 -4.46 7.12 -10.76
CA LEU A 209 -5.52 6.13 -10.63
C LEU A 209 -6.87 6.82 -10.86
N ARG A 210 -7.62 6.40 -11.88
CA ARG A 210 -8.85 7.07 -12.36
C ARG A 210 -10.00 6.07 -12.52
N GLY A 211 -10.44 5.49 -11.40
CA GLY A 211 -11.44 4.43 -11.41
C GLY A 211 -10.88 3.18 -12.10
N LYS A 212 -11.43 2.83 -13.27
CA LYS A 212 -10.92 1.73 -14.11
C LYS A 212 -9.78 2.15 -15.05
N ASP A 213 -9.64 3.44 -15.32
CA ASP A 213 -8.56 3.98 -16.13
C ASP A 213 -7.36 4.30 -15.24
N GLY A 214 -6.18 4.44 -15.85
CA GLY A 214 -5.03 4.98 -15.14
C GLY A 214 -3.73 4.86 -15.89
N MET A 215 -2.68 5.34 -15.25
CA MET A 215 -1.32 5.37 -15.78
C MET A 215 -0.31 5.00 -14.69
N ILE A 216 0.70 4.22 -15.06
CA ILE A 216 1.87 3.89 -14.24
C ILE A 216 3.11 4.31 -15.02
N GLY A 217 3.99 5.09 -14.41
CA GLY A 217 5.29 5.49 -14.94
C GLY A 217 6.41 4.90 -14.08
N ILE A 218 7.51 4.54 -14.71
CA ILE A 218 8.67 3.87 -14.11
C ILE A 218 9.96 4.57 -14.53
N SER A 219 10.79 4.94 -13.56
CA SER A 219 12.12 5.51 -13.82
C SER A 219 13.16 5.03 -12.82
N GLU A 220 14.41 4.92 -13.29
CA GLU A 220 15.57 4.93 -12.41
C GLU A 220 15.70 6.31 -11.74
N ALA A 221 16.10 6.34 -10.47
CA ALA A 221 16.20 7.56 -9.68
C ALA A 221 17.53 7.63 -8.92
N THR A 222 18.04 8.85 -8.74
CA THR A 222 19.24 9.13 -7.93
C THR A 222 18.91 9.70 -6.55
N ALA A 223 17.64 10.02 -6.30
CA ALA A 223 17.10 10.55 -5.06
C ALA A 223 15.57 10.38 -5.05
N ALA A 224 14.95 10.50 -3.87
CA ALA A 224 13.50 10.55 -3.77
C ALA A 224 12.91 11.77 -4.52
N PRO A 225 11.74 11.63 -5.17
CA PRO A 225 11.06 12.74 -5.84
C PRO A 225 10.55 13.78 -4.85
N ALA A 226 10.18 14.96 -5.36
CA ALA A 226 9.46 15.96 -4.56
C ALA A 226 8.10 15.41 -4.11
N SER A 227 7.64 15.77 -2.91
CA SER A 227 6.36 15.28 -2.40
C SER A 227 5.16 15.71 -3.25
N LEU A 228 4.17 14.84 -3.34
CA LEU A 228 2.91 15.10 -4.06
C LEU A 228 2.14 16.27 -3.42
N THR A 229 1.38 17.00 -4.23
CA THR A 229 0.53 18.13 -3.80
C THR A 229 -0.96 17.89 -4.03
N GLY A 230 -1.36 16.76 -4.63
CA GLY A 230 -2.73 16.48 -5.05
C GLY A 230 -3.21 17.29 -6.26
N GLY A 231 -2.32 18.10 -6.84
CA GLY A 231 -2.57 18.98 -7.99
C GLY A 231 -1.98 18.44 -9.30
N GLU A 232 -1.41 17.25 -9.27
CA GLU A 232 -0.78 16.58 -10.40
C GLU A 232 -1.79 16.33 -11.53
N ALA A 233 -1.36 16.58 -12.77
CA ALA A 233 -2.15 16.25 -13.95
C ALA A 233 -2.24 14.72 -14.13
N VAL A 234 -3.34 14.21 -14.69
CA VAL A 234 -3.56 12.75 -14.87
C VAL A 234 -2.43 12.07 -15.66
N ASP A 235 -1.76 12.80 -16.55
CA ASP A 235 -0.64 12.34 -17.39
C ASP A 235 0.75 12.54 -16.76
N PHE A 236 0.86 12.99 -15.51
CA PHE A 236 2.16 13.15 -14.82
C PHE A 236 3.05 11.88 -14.86
N PRO A 237 2.53 10.62 -14.83
CA PRO A 237 3.39 9.45 -14.92
C PRO A 237 4.10 9.32 -16.28
N LYS A 238 3.60 9.97 -17.35
CA LYS A 238 4.24 10.00 -18.67
C LYS A 238 5.52 10.85 -18.73
N ALA A 239 5.87 11.56 -17.66
CA ALA A 239 7.19 12.19 -17.50
C ALA A 239 8.32 11.15 -17.31
N ASN A 240 7.97 9.91 -16.94
CA ASN A 240 8.91 8.80 -16.81
C ASN A 240 9.30 8.25 -18.18
N LYS A 241 10.51 7.66 -18.28
CA LYS A 241 11.03 7.08 -19.51
C LYS A 241 10.20 5.87 -19.97
N GLU A 242 9.78 5.05 -19.02
CA GLU A 242 8.85 3.94 -19.21
C GLU A 242 7.51 4.31 -18.60
N TRP A 243 6.41 4.02 -19.29
CA TRP A 243 5.05 4.19 -18.76
C TRP A 243 4.03 3.33 -19.50
N TYR A 244 2.98 2.95 -18.80
CA TYR A 244 1.85 2.17 -19.30
C TYR A 244 0.55 2.83 -18.85
N ALA A 245 -0.42 2.93 -19.76
CA ALA A 245 -1.68 3.62 -19.53
C ALA A 245 -2.83 2.90 -20.22
N ILE A 246 -4.00 2.90 -19.59
CA ILE A 246 -5.24 2.41 -20.18
C ILE A 246 -6.37 3.42 -19.96
N GLU A 247 -7.14 3.66 -21.03
CA GLU A 247 -8.30 4.54 -21.05
C GLU A 247 -9.43 3.85 -21.81
N GLY A 248 -10.46 3.41 -21.09
CA GLY A 248 -11.46 2.50 -21.62
C GLY A 248 -10.84 1.15 -22.01
N ASP A 249 -10.94 0.80 -23.29
CA ASP A 249 -10.34 -0.39 -23.90
C ASP A 249 -8.96 -0.10 -24.53
N ARG A 250 -8.52 1.16 -24.59
CA ARG A 250 -7.30 1.55 -25.32
C ARG A 250 -6.09 1.55 -24.40
N PHE A 251 -5.16 0.63 -24.66
CA PHE A 251 -3.84 0.60 -24.06
C PHE A 251 -2.87 1.51 -24.83
N THR A 252 -2.04 2.25 -24.11
CA THR A 252 -0.88 2.98 -24.66
C THR A 252 0.31 2.88 -23.70
N GLY A 253 1.53 2.91 -24.21
CA GLY A 253 2.72 2.88 -23.37
C GLY A 253 4.03 3.18 -24.09
N VAL A 254 5.10 3.28 -23.32
CA VAL A 254 6.49 3.30 -23.76
C VAL A 254 7.25 2.33 -22.85
N THR A 255 7.89 1.32 -23.42
CA THR A 255 8.68 0.32 -22.68
C THR A 255 10.06 0.85 -22.29
N ALA A 256 10.76 0.16 -21.40
CA ALA A 256 12.10 0.56 -20.91
C ALA A 256 13.15 0.82 -22.02
N ASP A 257 13.03 0.16 -23.18
CA ASP A 257 13.91 0.35 -24.35
C ASP A 257 13.49 1.50 -25.28
N GLY A 258 12.31 2.10 -25.05
CA GLY A 258 11.75 3.21 -25.84
C GLY A 258 10.78 2.79 -26.95
N ARG A 259 10.38 1.51 -27.05
CA ARG A 259 9.33 1.08 -27.98
C ARG A 259 7.97 1.62 -27.52
N GLU A 260 7.28 2.32 -28.42
CA GLU A 260 5.91 2.78 -28.22
C GLU A 260 4.91 1.61 -28.42
N LEU A 261 3.90 1.55 -27.55
CA LEU A 261 2.80 0.59 -27.58
C LEU A 261 1.48 1.34 -27.76
N SER A 262 0.61 0.85 -28.63
CA SER A 262 -0.77 1.32 -28.76
C SER A 262 -1.64 0.22 -29.36
N PHE A 263 -2.62 -0.28 -28.60
CA PHE A 263 -3.54 -1.33 -29.04
C PHE A 263 -4.88 -1.24 -28.29
N ILE A 264 -5.88 -1.98 -28.77
CA ILE A 264 -7.13 -2.21 -28.05
C ILE A 264 -6.97 -3.48 -27.22
N TYR A 265 -7.12 -3.36 -25.91
CA TYR A 265 -7.15 -4.48 -24.98
C TYR A 265 -8.52 -5.17 -25.04
N VAL A 266 -8.48 -6.49 -25.21
CA VAL A 266 -9.64 -7.37 -25.11
C VAL A 266 -9.37 -8.33 -23.94
N PRO A 267 -10.23 -8.38 -22.90
CA PRO A 267 -10.03 -9.27 -21.77
C PRO A 267 -9.96 -10.74 -22.18
N SER A 268 -9.10 -11.49 -21.49
CA SER A 268 -8.83 -12.93 -21.70
C SER A 268 -10.03 -13.89 -21.47
N GLY A 269 -11.24 -13.37 -21.28
CA GLY A 269 -12.49 -14.12 -21.13
C GLY A 269 -13.56 -13.85 -22.20
N ASP A 270 -13.33 -12.94 -23.15
CA ASP A 270 -14.32 -12.52 -24.16
C ASP A 270 -14.12 -13.21 -25.55
N GLU A 271 -13.41 -14.35 -25.61
CA GLU A 271 -13.40 -15.20 -26.81
C GLU A 271 -14.78 -15.87 -27.01
N LEU A 272 -15.49 -15.44 -28.06
CA LEU A 272 -16.80 -15.95 -28.51
C LEU A 272 -16.72 -17.21 -29.40
#